data_AF-A0A9D4THX4-F1
#
_entry.id   AF-A0A9D4THX4-F1
#
_cell.length_a   1.000
_cell.length_b   1.000
_cell.length_c   1.000
_cell.angle_alpha   90.00
_cell.angle_beta   90.00
_cell.angle_gamma   90.00
#
_symmetry.space_group_name_H-M   'P 1'
#
loop_
_entity.id
_entity.type
_entity.pdbx_description
1 polymer ?
#
loop_
_entity_poly.entity_id
_entity_poly.type
_entity_poly.pdbx_seq_one_letter_code
_entity_poly.pdbx_strand_id
1 'polypeptide(L)'
;MAANKLEEQCEKGYSYWAANAAGEAPPPQPKLLSEEEARQQAEQLTHVSSGASAWNAAGTLEERTIALDWIKAQLEQLLLGLDHHHQGAAVAVQRVTGCEGEAHQWIVRGKKRAGFELSGVEFTWRVQLGGGTADVCGKARVPHAAADELDELQLEVTPDAAPTAAGADAAAGAAPASEAQKQAAVEAARSMLPLLEGVFEQLLERARQK
;
A
#
# COMPACT_ATOMS: atom_id res chain seq x y z
N MET A 1 67.46 21.08 -6.72
CA MET A 1 66.97 19.72 -6.40
C MET A 1 65.85 19.87 -5.38
N ALA A 2 64.60 19.82 -5.86
CA ALA A 2 63.42 19.86 -5.01
C ALA A 2 63.06 18.41 -4.68
N ALA A 3 63.22 18.02 -3.41
CA ALA A 3 62.82 16.70 -2.93
C ALA A 3 61.86 16.86 -1.75
N ASN A 4 60.73 16.18 -1.91
CA ASN A 4 59.87 15.60 -0.88
C ASN A 4 59.21 16.53 0.15
N LYS A 5 58.16 17.22 -0.32
CA LYS A 5 57.03 17.65 0.54
C LYS A 5 55.80 16.72 0.39
N LEU A 6 55.91 15.65 -0.40
CA LEU A 6 54.83 14.67 -0.63
C LEU A 6 54.83 13.49 0.34
N GLU A 7 55.90 13.30 1.13
CA GLU A 7 56.03 12.13 2.02
C GLU A 7 55.37 12.32 3.40
N GLU A 8 55.03 13.55 3.81
CA GLU A 8 54.40 13.83 5.11
C GLU A 8 52.85 13.77 5.10
N GLN A 9 52.20 13.55 3.96
CA GLN A 9 50.72 13.59 3.87
C GLN A 9 50.03 12.22 3.77
N CYS A 10 50.77 11.12 3.85
CA CYS A 10 50.19 9.76 3.80
C CYS A 10 50.29 9.00 5.14
N GLU A 11 50.38 9.71 6.27
CA GLU A 11 50.69 9.08 7.56
C GLU A 11 49.48 8.43 8.27
N LYS A 12 48.26 8.54 7.74
CA LYS A 12 47.05 7.96 8.37
C LYS A 12 46.05 7.43 7.33
N GLY A 13 46.52 6.53 6.46
CA GLY A 13 45.66 5.77 5.56
C GLY A 13 44.81 4.71 6.29
N TYR A 14 43.77 4.20 5.59
CA TYR A 14 42.76 3.24 6.07
C TYR A 14 43.31 1.91 6.64
N SER A 15 44.62 1.66 6.55
CA SER A 15 45.32 0.47 7.04
C SER A 15 46.06 0.67 8.37
N TYR A 16 46.12 1.89 8.92
CA TYR A 16 46.90 2.19 10.13
C TYR A 16 46.41 1.44 11.38
N TRP A 17 45.10 1.19 11.50
CA TRP A 17 44.53 0.43 12.62
C TRP A 17 44.85 -1.08 12.53
N ALA A 18 44.89 -1.64 11.32
CA ALA A 18 45.23 -3.05 11.10
C ALA A 18 46.73 -3.31 11.30
N ALA A 19 47.60 -2.35 10.94
CA ALA A 19 49.05 -2.50 11.06
C ALA A 19 49.55 -2.40 12.51
N ASN A 20 48.94 -1.54 13.34
CA ASN A 20 49.42 -1.30 14.73
C ASN A 20 48.68 -2.12 15.80
N ALA A 21 47.52 -2.71 15.51
CA ALA A 21 46.76 -3.51 16.48
C ALA A 21 46.89 -5.03 16.29
N ALA A 22 47.50 -5.49 15.20
CA ALA A 22 47.55 -6.91 14.84
C ALA A 22 48.47 -7.77 15.74
N GLY A 23 49.36 -7.17 16.54
CA GLY A 23 50.34 -7.90 17.35
C GLY A 23 49.98 -8.08 18.84
N GLU A 24 49.12 -7.23 19.41
CA GLU A 24 48.87 -7.18 20.86
C GLU A 24 47.45 -7.57 21.27
N ALA A 25 46.50 -7.64 20.33
CA ALA A 25 45.14 -8.06 20.64
C ALA A 25 45.06 -9.60 20.70
N PRO A 26 44.67 -10.20 21.83
CA PRO A 26 44.43 -11.64 21.90
C PRO A 26 43.32 -12.02 20.90
N PRO A 27 43.43 -13.18 20.24
CA PRO A 27 42.41 -13.64 19.30
C PRO A 27 41.06 -13.74 20.02
N PRO A 28 39.95 -13.33 19.37
CA PRO A 28 38.64 -13.36 20.00
C PRO A 28 38.31 -14.81 20.39
N GLN A 29 38.18 -15.06 21.68
CA GLN A 29 37.81 -16.38 22.18
C GLN A 29 36.28 -16.52 22.19
N PRO A 30 35.72 -17.58 21.60
CA PRO A 30 34.28 -17.82 21.65
C PRO A 30 33.86 -18.09 23.10
N LYS A 31 33.06 -17.20 23.67
CA LYS A 31 32.47 -17.38 25.00
C LYS A 31 31.13 -18.10 24.84
N LEU A 32 31.00 -19.27 25.46
CA LEU A 32 29.71 -19.94 25.61
C LEU A 32 28.84 -19.10 26.55
N LEU A 33 27.64 -18.75 26.10
CA LEU A 33 26.63 -18.12 26.94
C LEU A 33 26.14 -19.14 27.96
N SER A 34 25.99 -18.70 29.22
CA SER A 34 25.30 -19.52 30.22
C SER A 34 23.81 -19.67 29.87
N GLU A 35 23.15 -20.70 30.41
CA GLU A 35 21.72 -20.94 30.17
C GLU A 35 20.85 -19.75 30.62
N GLU A 36 21.23 -19.05 31.69
CA GLU A 36 20.54 -17.82 32.14
C GLU A 36 20.76 -16.64 31.18
N GLU A 37 21.98 -16.42 30.68
CA GLU A 37 22.26 -15.35 29.71
C GLU A 37 21.56 -15.62 28.37
N ALA A 38 21.50 -16.89 27.94
CA ALA A 38 20.77 -17.31 26.75
C ALA A 38 19.26 -17.09 26.92
N ARG A 39 18.71 -17.39 28.10
CA ARG A 39 17.29 -17.16 28.40
C ARG A 39 16.95 -15.67 28.47
N GLN A 40 17.81 -14.85 29.08
CA GLN A 40 17.63 -13.40 29.11
C GLN A 40 17.70 -12.76 27.72
N GLN A 41 18.60 -13.24 26.85
CA GLN A 41 18.61 -12.80 25.44
C GLN A 41 17.36 -13.25 24.68
N ALA A 42 16.90 -14.49 24.89
CA ALA A 42 15.65 -14.97 24.29
C ALA A 42 14.44 -14.16 24.76
N GLU A 43 14.37 -13.82 26.05
CA GLU A 43 13.33 -12.97 26.64
C GLU A 43 13.39 -11.53 26.09
N GLN A 44 14.58 -10.96 25.89
CA GLN A 44 14.76 -9.65 25.23
C GLN A 44 14.34 -9.66 23.75
N LEU A 45 14.61 -10.75 23.03
CA LEU A 45 14.17 -10.93 21.64
C LEU A 45 12.64 -11.08 21.54
N THR A 46 11.99 -11.70 22.53
CA THR A 46 10.52 -11.77 22.56
C THR A 46 9.84 -10.44 22.89
N HIS A 47 10.56 -9.48 23.50
CA HIS A 47 10.02 -8.15 23.80
C HIS A 47 9.97 -7.21 22.58
N VAL A 48 10.40 -7.69 21.40
CA VAL A 48 10.21 -7.03 20.11
C VAL A 48 8.76 -7.22 19.65
N SER A 49 7.82 -6.64 20.40
CA SER A 49 6.37 -6.77 20.15
C SER A 49 5.89 -6.02 18.89
N SER A 50 6.79 -5.43 18.09
CA SER A 50 6.45 -4.62 16.91
C SER A 50 6.49 -5.39 15.59
N GLY A 51 6.73 -6.71 15.61
CA GLY A 51 6.89 -7.50 14.38
C GLY A 51 8.15 -7.15 13.59
N ALA A 52 9.09 -6.44 14.22
CA ALA A 52 10.38 -6.07 13.66
C ALA A 52 11.43 -7.16 13.94
N SER A 53 12.39 -7.36 13.04
CA SER A 53 13.52 -8.25 13.31
C SER A 53 14.40 -7.70 14.45
N ALA A 54 15.17 -8.59 15.11
CA ALA A 54 16.15 -8.21 16.13
C ALA A 54 17.18 -7.18 15.62
N TRP A 55 17.41 -7.15 14.30
CA TRP A 55 18.24 -6.17 13.61
C TRP A 55 17.75 -4.73 13.84
N ASN A 56 16.44 -4.51 13.82
CA ASN A 56 15.84 -3.17 14.00
C ASN A 56 15.93 -2.62 15.42
N ALA A 57 16.23 -3.44 16.42
CA ALA A 57 16.52 -2.94 17.76
C ALA A 57 17.77 -2.04 17.77
N ALA A 58 18.69 -2.22 16.81
CA ALA A 58 19.87 -1.38 16.62
C ALA A 58 19.60 -0.11 15.79
N GLY A 59 18.34 0.20 15.45
CA GLY A 59 17.97 1.40 14.71
C GLY A 59 18.15 1.32 13.19
N THR A 60 18.26 0.10 12.66
CA THR A 60 18.36 -0.19 11.22
C THR A 60 17.04 0.02 10.48
N LEU A 61 17.11 0.05 9.15
CA LEU A 61 15.96 0.09 8.24
C LEU A 61 15.70 -1.33 7.73
N GLU A 62 14.46 -1.81 7.88
CA GLU A 62 13.99 -3.03 7.24
C GLU A 62 12.88 -2.68 6.25
N GLU A 63 13.00 -3.17 5.02
CA GLU A 63 11.99 -3.01 3.98
C GLU A 63 11.35 -4.36 3.68
N ARG A 64 10.01 -4.37 3.61
CA ARG A 64 9.20 -5.52 3.26
C ARG A 64 8.28 -5.15 2.10
N THR A 65 8.41 -5.86 0.99
CA THR A 65 7.46 -5.74 -0.11
C THR A 65 6.13 -6.39 0.26
N ILE A 66 5.03 -5.69 0.06
CA ILE A 66 3.67 -6.20 0.22
C ILE A 66 3.23 -6.76 -1.12
N ALA A 67 2.86 -8.04 -1.15
CA ALA A 67 2.33 -8.66 -2.36
C ALA A 67 1.10 -7.90 -2.90
N LEU A 68 1.10 -7.60 -4.20
CA LEU A 68 0.04 -6.86 -4.90
C LEU A 68 -1.32 -7.56 -4.79
N ASP A 69 -1.37 -8.90 -4.81
CA ASP A 69 -2.61 -9.66 -4.62
C ASP A 69 -3.30 -9.35 -3.29
N TRP A 70 -2.51 -9.14 -2.24
CA TRP A 70 -3.06 -8.77 -0.94
C TRP A 70 -3.62 -7.34 -0.97
N ILE A 71 -2.92 -6.40 -1.62
CA ILE A 71 -3.40 -5.03 -1.80
C ILE A 71 -4.73 -5.04 -2.56
N LYS A 72 -4.80 -5.76 -3.69
CA LYS A 72 -6.02 -5.90 -4.47
C LYS A 72 -7.17 -6.47 -3.64
N ALA A 73 -6.93 -7.50 -2.85
CA ALA A 73 -7.95 -8.08 -1.97
C ALA A 73 -8.43 -7.10 -0.89
N GLN A 74 -7.52 -6.32 -0.27
CA GLN A 74 -7.89 -5.32 0.73
C GLN A 74 -8.67 -4.16 0.11
N LEU A 75 -8.23 -3.70 -1.06
CA LEU A 75 -8.91 -2.64 -1.81
C LEU A 75 -10.31 -3.07 -2.24
N GLU A 76 -10.46 -4.30 -2.72
CA GLU A 76 -11.78 -4.86 -3.07
C GLU A 76 -12.71 -4.91 -1.86
N GLN A 77 -12.23 -5.38 -0.70
CA GLN A 77 -13.04 -5.37 0.53
C GLN A 77 -13.48 -3.95 0.94
N LEU A 78 -12.59 -2.96 0.84
CA LEU A 78 -12.92 -1.57 1.20
C LEU A 78 -13.91 -0.95 0.23
N LEU A 79 -13.73 -1.16 -1.07
CA LEU A 79 -14.60 -0.62 -2.10
C LEU A 79 -15.99 -1.26 -2.09
N LEU A 80 -16.09 -2.58 -1.85
CA LEU A 80 -17.37 -3.27 -1.70
C LEU A 80 -18.17 -2.80 -0.48
N GLY A 81 -17.48 -2.35 0.57
CA GLY A 81 -18.10 -1.78 1.78
C GLY A 81 -18.51 -0.32 1.64
N LEU A 82 -18.24 0.31 0.50
CA LEU A 82 -18.56 1.72 0.28
C LEU A 82 -20.03 1.84 -0.13
N ASP A 83 -20.83 2.40 0.78
CA ASP A 83 -22.22 2.76 0.56
C ASP A 83 -22.31 4.27 0.28
N HIS A 84 -22.77 4.64 -0.91
CA HIS A 84 -22.84 6.04 -1.33
C HIS A 84 -24.19 6.37 -1.95
N HIS A 85 -24.73 7.52 -1.56
CA HIS A 85 -25.97 8.04 -2.08
C HIS A 85 -25.77 9.45 -2.63
N HIS A 86 -26.18 9.66 -3.88
CA HIS A 86 -26.07 10.96 -4.54
C HIS A 86 -27.38 11.31 -5.25
N GLN A 87 -28.00 12.43 -4.87
CA GLN A 87 -29.24 12.93 -5.49
C GLN A 87 -30.36 11.88 -5.62
N GLY A 88 -30.50 10.99 -4.62
CA GLY A 88 -31.50 9.92 -4.62
C GLY A 88 -31.12 8.68 -5.44
N ALA A 89 -29.90 8.62 -5.97
CA ALA A 89 -29.31 7.43 -6.57
C ALA A 89 -28.41 6.71 -5.58
N ALA A 90 -28.55 5.39 -5.48
CA ALA A 90 -27.64 4.54 -4.69
C ALA A 90 -26.51 4.06 -5.59
N VAL A 91 -25.26 4.26 -5.16
CA VAL A 91 -24.06 3.91 -5.90
C VAL A 91 -23.30 2.83 -5.13
N ALA A 92 -23.00 1.72 -5.80
CA ALA A 92 -22.30 0.60 -5.22
C ALA A 92 -21.16 0.14 -6.15
N VAL A 93 -20.01 -0.22 -5.57
CA VAL A 93 -18.95 -0.93 -6.27
C VAL A 93 -19.28 -2.43 -6.28
N GLN A 94 -19.07 -3.10 -7.41
CA GLN A 94 -19.35 -4.53 -7.56
C GLN A 94 -18.11 -5.43 -7.44
N ARG A 95 -16.96 -5.00 -7.99
CA ARG A 95 -15.70 -5.77 -7.99
C ARG A 95 -14.54 -4.93 -8.49
N VAL A 96 -13.33 -5.29 -8.10
CA VAL A 96 -12.08 -4.72 -8.62
C VAL A 96 -11.55 -5.60 -9.76
N THR A 97 -11.44 -5.05 -10.95
CA THR A 97 -10.99 -5.78 -12.15
C THR A 97 -9.48 -5.73 -12.31
N GLY A 98 -8.87 -4.57 -12.05
CA GLY A 98 -7.44 -4.31 -12.29
C GLY A 98 -6.81 -3.50 -11.15
N CYS A 99 -5.53 -3.76 -10.89
CA CYS A 99 -4.69 -3.00 -9.98
C CYS A 99 -3.24 -3.38 -10.28
N GLU A 100 -2.42 -2.40 -10.63
CA GLU A 100 -1.00 -2.54 -10.93
C GLU A 100 -0.18 -1.64 -10.00
N GLY A 101 1.12 -1.90 -9.90
CA GLY A 101 2.05 -1.11 -9.09
C GLY A 101 2.66 -1.89 -7.94
N GLU A 102 3.06 -1.17 -6.90
CA GLU A 102 3.84 -1.71 -5.79
C GLU A 102 3.42 -1.14 -4.44
N ALA A 103 3.71 -1.90 -3.39
CA ALA A 103 3.44 -1.50 -2.02
C ALA A 103 4.53 -2.03 -1.10
N HIS A 104 4.93 -1.19 -0.15
CA HIS A 104 6.07 -1.45 0.71
C HIS A 104 5.74 -1.10 2.15
N GLN A 105 6.37 -1.81 3.07
CA GLN A 105 6.37 -1.52 4.48
C GLN A 105 7.81 -1.32 4.94
N TRP A 106 8.07 -0.17 5.56
CA TRP A 106 9.37 0.16 6.15
C TRP A 106 9.27 0.15 7.65
N ILE A 107 10.24 -0.47 8.30
CA ILE A 107 10.41 -0.42 9.75
C ILE A 107 11.67 0.37 10.02
N VAL A 108 11.51 1.59 10.55
CA VAL A 108 12.62 2.50 10.84
C VAL A 108 12.66 2.75 12.33
N ARG A 109 13.72 2.29 13.00
CA ARG A 109 13.90 2.44 14.46
C ARG A 109 12.67 1.98 15.26
N GLY A 110 12.13 0.82 14.88
CA GLY A 110 10.95 0.21 15.50
C GLY A 110 9.60 0.84 15.12
N LYS A 111 9.56 1.89 14.29
CA LYS A 111 8.31 2.49 13.79
C LYS A 111 7.97 1.92 12.42
N LYS A 112 6.79 1.31 12.30
CA LYS A 112 6.23 0.87 11.01
C LYS A 112 5.73 2.07 10.20
N ARG A 113 6.07 2.07 8.92
CA ARG A 113 5.59 2.98 7.88
C ARG A 113 5.18 2.11 6.70
N ALA A 114 4.23 2.57 5.92
CA ALA A 114 3.86 1.92 4.67
C ALA A 114 3.69 2.99 3.59
N GLY A 115 3.74 2.53 2.36
CA GLY A 115 3.47 3.34 1.18
C GLY A 115 3.11 2.43 0.03
N PHE A 116 2.39 2.98 -0.93
CA PHE A 116 2.06 2.31 -2.16
C PHE A 116 2.11 3.31 -3.29
N GLU A 117 2.34 2.77 -4.48
CA GLU A 117 2.32 3.44 -5.75
C GLU A 117 1.49 2.56 -6.67
N LEU A 118 0.20 2.86 -6.77
CA LEU A 118 -0.76 2.05 -7.52
C LEU A 118 -1.13 2.78 -8.81
N SER A 119 -1.14 2.04 -9.90
CA SER A 119 -1.59 2.53 -11.20
C SER A 119 -2.66 1.63 -11.80
N GLY A 120 -3.52 2.22 -12.63
CA GLY A 120 -4.56 1.48 -13.34
C GLY A 120 -5.50 0.69 -12.43
N VAL A 121 -5.90 1.27 -11.29
CA VAL A 121 -6.91 0.65 -10.43
C VAL A 121 -8.25 0.73 -11.14
N GLU A 122 -8.81 -0.42 -11.51
CA GLU A 122 -10.07 -0.52 -12.26
C GLU A 122 -11.11 -1.28 -11.45
N PHE A 123 -12.33 -0.79 -11.43
CA PHE A 123 -13.45 -1.45 -10.78
C PHE A 123 -14.76 -1.23 -11.53
N THR A 124 -15.72 -2.15 -11.34
CA THR A 124 -17.07 -1.99 -11.90
C THR A 124 -18.01 -1.43 -10.86
N TRP A 125 -18.88 -0.52 -11.27
CA TRP A 125 -19.86 0.14 -10.41
C TRP A 125 -21.29 -0.11 -10.91
N ARG A 126 -22.26 0.10 -10.02
CA ARG A 126 -23.69 0.11 -10.29
C ARG A 126 -24.34 1.30 -9.62
N VAL A 127 -25.21 1.96 -10.35
CA VAL A 127 -26.09 3.01 -9.84
C VAL A 127 -27.53 2.57 -9.98
N GLN A 128 -28.27 2.61 -8.88
CA GLN A 128 -29.71 2.44 -8.84
C GLN A 128 -30.34 3.83 -8.75
N LEU A 129 -31.01 4.25 -9.82
CA LEU A 129 -31.71 5.54 -9.87
C LEU A 129 -33.09 5.40 -9.20
N GLY A 130 -33.47 6.37 -8.37
CA GLY A 130 -34.78 6.39 -7.70
C GLY A 130 -35.93 6.16 -8.69
N GLY A 131 -36.70 5.08 -8.49
CA GLY A 131 -37.73 4.63 -9.44
C GLY A 131 -37.66 3.13 -9.81
N GLY A 132 -36.63 2.41 -9.34
CA GLY A 132 -36.66 0.94 -9.18
C GLY A 132 -36.74 0.10 -10.45
N THR A 133 -36.48 0.65 -11.64
CA THR A 133 -36.72 -0.09 -12.89
C THR A 133 -35.50 -0.23 -13.82
N ALA A 134 -34.38 0.45 -13.56
CA ALA A 134 -33.15 0.23 -14.33
C ALA A 134 -31.89 0.55 -13.50
N ASP A 135 -31.04 -0.46 -13.35
CA ASP A 135 -29.69 -0.29 -12.82
C ASP A 135 -28.75 0.07 -13.97
N VAL A 136 -27.96 1.13 -13.80
CA VAL A 136 -26.89 1.49 -14.74
C VAL A 136 -25.58 0.96 -14.19
N CYS A 137 -24.88 0.14 -14.98
CA CYS A 137 -23.56 -0.36 -14.63
C CYS A 137 -22.49 0.29 -15.51
N GLY A 138 -21.24 0.24 -15.05
CA GLY A 138 -20.12 0.70 -15.83
C GLY A 138 -18.78 0.34 -15.19
N LYS A 139 -17.73 0.90 -15.77
CA LYS A 139 -16.35 0.78 -15.27
C LYS A 139 -15.87 2.13 -14.78
N ALA A 140 -15.05 2.10 -13.75
CA ALA A 140 -14.32 3.25 -13.25
C ALA A 140 -12.84 2.90 -13.15
N ARG A 141 -11.99 3.89 -13.41
CA ARG A 141 -10.54 3.76 -13.41
C ARG A 141 -9.92 4.92 -12.65
N VAL A 142 -9.05 4.59 -11.72
CA VAL A 142 -8.14 5.52 -11.05
C VAL A 142 -6.78 5.31 -11.72
N PRO A 143 -6.28 6.29 -12.50
CA PRO A 143 -5.08 6.11 -13.31
C PRO A 143 -3.84 5.96 -12.44
N HIS A 144 -3.77 6.70 -11.33
CA HIS A 144 -2.65 6.76 -10.43
C HIS A 144 -3.14 7.09 -9.01
N ALA A 145 -2.58 6.41 -8.02
CA ALA A 145 -2.86 6.57 -6.60
C ALA A 145 -1.58 6.27 -5.80
N ALA A 146 -0.95 7.32 -5.28
CA ALA A 146 0.21 7.24 -4.41
C ALA A 146 -0.17 7.60 -2.97
N ALA A 147 0.50 6.99 -1.99
CA ALA A 147 0.17 7.20 -0.57
C ALA A 147 0.37 8.65 -0.08
N ASP A 148 1.19 9.45 -0.77
CA ASP A 148 1.52 10.84 -0.47
C ASP A 148 0.83 11.87 -1.38
N GLU A 149 0.12 11.43 -2.42
CA GLU A 149 -0.58 12.28 -3.40
C GLU A 149 -2.08 11.91 -3.50
N LEU A 150 -2.68 11.49 -2.39
CA LEU A 150 -4.08 11.06 -2.37
C LEU A 150 -5.07 12.20 -2.67
N ASP A 151 -4.70 13.45 -2.40
CA ASP A 151 -5.52 14.62 -2.71
C ASP A 151 -5.58 14.95 -4.22
N GLU A 152 -4.67 14.37 -5.02
CA GLU A 152 -4.63 14.52 -6.47
C GLU A 152 -5.33 13.37 -7.22
N LEU A 153 -6.08 12.53 -6.50
CA LEU A 153 -6.79 11.39 -7.06
C LEU A 153 -7.75 11.80 -8.20
N GLN A 154 -7.73 11.01 -9.27
CA GLN A 154 -8.60 11.19 -10.43
C GLN A 154 -9.47 9.95 -10.63
N LEU A 155 -10.70 10.17 -11.08
CA LEU A 155 -11.66 9.09 -11.35
C LEU A 155 -12.24 9.23 -12.75
N GLU A 156 -11.83 8.32 -13.64
CA GLU A 156 -12.37 8.16 -14.98
C GLU A 156 -13.57 7.21 -14.92
N VAL A 157 -14.77 7.67 -15.28
CA VAL A 157 -16.00 6.87 -15.21
C VAL A 157 -16.57 6.67 -16.61
N THR A 158 -16.78 5.41 -16.99
CA THR A 158 -17.36 5.01 -18.28
C THR A 158 -18.59 4.13 -18.05
N PRO A 159 -19.79 4.53 -18.52
CA PRO A 159 -20.99 3.70 -18.43
C PRO A 159 -20.95 2.55 -19.44
N ASP A 160 -21.50 1.39 -19.08
CA ASP A 160 -21.65 0.28 -20.03
C ASP A 160 -22.76 0.60 -21.05
N ALA A 161 -22.55 0.16 -22.29
CA ALA A 161 -23.52 0.34 -23.37
C ALA A 161 -24.81 -0.48 -23.16
N ALA A 162 -24.72 -1.56 -22.39
CA ALA A 162 -25.82 -2.48 -22.05
C ALA A 162 -25.88 -2.71 -20.53
N PRO A 163 -27.05 -3.02 -19.95
CA PRO A 163 -27.14 -3.44 -18.56
C PRO A 163 -26.46 -4.81 -18.44
N THR A 164 -25.21 -4.82 -18.00
CA THR A 164 -24.47 -6.06 -17.74
C THR A 164 -25.07 -6.69 -16.48
N ALA A 165 -25.92 -7.69 -16.68
CA ALA A 165 -26.57 -8.46 -15.63
C ALA A 165 -25.52 -9.21 -14.80
N ALA A 166 -25.02 -8.58 -13.73
CA ALA A 166 -24.21 -9.22 -12.71
C ALA A 166 -24.99 -9.21 -11.38
N GLY A 167 -26.11 -9.93 -11.37
CA GLY A 167 -26.95 -10.09 -10.19
C GLY A 167 -28.11 -11.01 -10.56
N ALA A 168 -28.10 -12.22 -10.02
CA ALA A 168 -29.14 -13.22 -10.19
C ALA A 168 -30.40 -12.80 -9.41
N ASP A 169 -31.08 -11.76 -9.88
CA ASP A 169 -32.51 -11.49 -9.69
C ASP A 169 -32.83 -10.17 -10.40
N ALA A 170 -33.14 -10.22 -11.70
CA ALA A 170 -33.75 -9.09 -12.40
C ALA A 170 -34.55 -9.59 -13.59
N ALA A 171 -35.84 -9.26 -13.55
CA ALA A 171 -36.83 -9.53 -14.57
C ALA A 171 -36.32 -9.16 -15.97
N ALA A 172 -36.41 -10.13 -16.87
CA ALA A 172 -36.27 -9.93 -18.30
C ALA A 172 -37.35 -8.94 -18.78
N GLY A 173 -37.01 -7.67 -18.95
CA GLY A 173 -37.95 -6.66 -19.45
C GLY A 173 -37.61 -5.19 -19.22
N ALA A 174 -36.48 -4.83 -18.60
CA ALA A 174 -36.12 -3.42 -18.43
C ALA A 174 -35.72 -2.78 -19.77
N ALA A 175 -36.44 -1.73 -20.16
CA ALA A 175 -36.07 -0.89 -21.30
C ALA A 175 -34.63 -0.34 -21.11
N PRO A 176 -33.83 -0.19 -22.18
CA PRO A 176 -32.50 0.38 -22.07
C PRO A 176 -32.58 1.76 -21.41
N ALA A 177 -31.73 1.99 -20.40
CA ALA A 177 -31.66 3.27 -19.70
C ALA A 177 -31.48 4.42 -20.70
N SER A 178 -32.26 5.49 -20.53
CA SER A 178 -32.18 6.68 -21.37
C SER A 178 -30.80 7.35 -21.24
N GLU A 179 -30.42 8.14 -22.24
CA GLU A 179 -29.14 8.86 -22.22
C GLU A 179 -29.02 9.79 -21.00
N ALA A 180 -30.14 10.41 -20.59
CA ALA A 180 -30.21 11.22 -19.37
C ALA A 180 -29.97 10.39 -18.10
N GLN A 181 -30.51 9.17 -18.02
CA GLN A 181 -30.26 8.25 -16.90
C GLN A 181 -28.81 7.79 -16.86
N LYS A 182 -28.19 7.53 -18.01
CA LYS A 182 -26.76 7.18 -18.09
C LYS A 182 -25.89 8.35 -17.61
N GLN A 183 -26.20 9.57 -18.03
CA GLN A 183 -25.46 10.76 -17.59
C GLN A 183 -25.59 11.00 -16.08
N ALA A 184 -26.80 10.89 -15.54
CA ALA A 184 -27.04 11.01 -14.09
C ALA A 184 -26.30 9.92 -13.30
N ALA A 185 -26.25 8.69 -13.81
CA ALA A 185 -25.51 7.60 -13.18
C ALA A 185 -23.99 7.85 -13.21
N VAL A 186 -23.44 8.38 -14.31
CA VAL A 186 -22.03 8.76 -14.40
C VAL A 186 -21.68 9.86 -13.41
N GLU A 187 -22.55 10.88 -13.28
CA GLU A 187 -22.37 11.95 -12.30
C GLU A 187 -22.40 11.42 -10.86
N ALA A 188 -23.38 10.55 -10.55
CA ALA A 188 -23.47 9.90 -9.26
C ALA A 188 -22.22 9.05 -8.96
N ALA A 189 -21.72 8.26 -9.92
CA ALA A 189 -20.49 7.50 -9.76
C ALA A 189 -19.25 8.39 -9.58
N ARG A 190 -19.16 9.51 -10.30
CA ARG A 190 -18.07 10.49 -10.13
C ARG A 190 -18.08 11.14 -8.75
N SER A 191 -19.26 11.33 -8.16
CA SER A 191 -19.37 11.91 -6.82
C SER A 191 -18.80 11.03 -5.70
N MET A 192 -18.40 9.78 -6.00
CA MET A 192 -17.67 8.92 -5.06
C MET A 192 -16.20 9.31 -4.88
N LEU A 193 -15.62 10.11 -5.79
CA LEU A 193 -14.20 10.47 -5.74
C LEU A 193 -13.67 10.88 -4.34
N PRO A 194 -14.30 11.80 -3.59
CA PRO A 194 -13.82 12.17 -2.25
C PRO A 194 -13.90 11.03 -1.22
N LEU A 195 -14.73 10.02 -1.45
CA LEU A 195 -14.80 8.84 -0.59
C LEU A 195 -13.66 7.85 -0.90
N LEU A 196 -13.13 7.86 -2.13
CA LEU A 196 -12.01 7.01 -2.52
C LEU A 196 -10.75 7.40 -1.77
N GLU A 197 -10.52 8.69 -1.52
CA GLU A 197 -9.42 9.17 -0.66
C GLU A 197 -9.40 8.42 0.67
N GLY A 198 -10.52 8.43 1.41
CA GLY A 198 -10.64 7.72 2.68
C GLY A 198 -10.53 6.20 2.56
N VAL A 199 -10.85 5.61 1.40
CA VAL A 199 -10.60 4.18 1.12
C VAL A 199 -9.11 3.91 0.99
N PHE A 200 -8.38 4.73 0.25
CA PHE A 200 -6.94 4.57 0.06
C PHE A 200 -6.15 4.87 1.35
N GLU A 201 -6.61 5.79 2.20
CA GLU A 201 -6.07 6.00 3.55
C GLU A 201 -6.25 4.76 4.43
N GLN A 202 -7.43 4.14 4.39
CA GLN A 202 -7.67 2.88 5.13
C GLN A 202 -6.80 1.74 4.59
N LEU A 203 -6.58 1.69 3.27
CA LEU A 203 -5.67 0.72 2.66
C LEU A 203 -4.23 0.94 3.15
N LEU A 204 -3.78 2.20 3.22
CA LEU A 204 -2.46 2.56 3.77
C LEU A 204 -2.30 2.09 5.21
N GLU A 205 -3.33 2.28 6.04
CA GLU A 205 -3.32 1.85 7.43
C GLU A 205 -3.25 0.32 7.54
N ARG A 206 -4.02 -0.40 6.72
CA ARG A 206 -3.94 -1.87 6.66
C ARG A 206 -2.55 -2.32 6.22
N ALA A 207 -1.95 -1.68 5.22
CA ALA A 207 -0.59 -1.97 4.76
C ALA A 207 0.46 -1.74 5.85
N ARG A 208 0.27 -0.72 6.70
CA ARG A 208 1.12 -0.46 7.88
C ARG A 208 1.03 -1.55 8.95
N GLN A 209 -0.13 -2.19 9.09
CA GLN A 209 -0.37 -3.20 10.12
C GLN A 209 0.05 -4.61 9.73
N LYS A 210 0.21 -4.89 8.44
CA LYS A 210 0.70 -6.16 7.91
C LYS A 210 2.05 -6.58 8.52
#